data_AF-A0A931TM24-F1
#
_entry.id   AF-A0A931TM24-F1
#
_cell.length_a   1.000
_cell.length_b   1.000
_cell.length_c   1.000
_cell.angle_alpha   90.00
_cell.angle_beta   90.00
_cell.angle_gamma   90.00
#
_symmetry.space_group_name_H-M   'P 1'
#
loop_
_entity.id
_entity.type
_entity.pdbx_description
1 polymer ?
#
loop_
_entity_poly.entity_id
_entity_poly.type
_entity_poly.pdbx_seq_one_letter_code
_entity_poly.pdbx_strand_id
1 'polypeptide(L)'
;MLDDLYAHRAARLRGQTLVSPSPAGADVGHIAVLQDQGDLVLRANRLDLSDVGLRFTQNGSGGYDVRRTEAPFRAPLGSRLTLSDDDSRAATVPFAFPFFGQSQTSAFVNSDGNVTFGEGDNASSERSVSRVLTGAPRVAAFFADLDPSAGGSVWLNATATEFTVTWCAVRGFESSRVATVQATMLPDGTVDVKIAGATTLSDAIVAVSPGRTGVFTPVDLSADGPTAGGNGAVGERFSETGQLDTVAAARRFFQTHPDTFDQLVMWTDTRLLTRSFAFESTVKNEVRGIGLDVFDVAREFGSAGTLRSVVVMDALSKYPDDPAQRFLGENNTLSLLGQESGHRWLAFLQFRPPGGTRSNALLGRDEAHWSFFMDSDGSVMEGNDIEDLGGGSFRTGPAGRRFSRLDQYAMGLVRESDVPPFFYVESPSGTVREPDSAPRSGETFTGTRRDVLIQDVVAAMGARSPGPGESARVHRQAFTYVITTAAPDTAQVAKLDRIRTAWEPFFLAATEGRMRLESRLVP
;
A
#
# COMPACT_ATOMS: atom_id res chain seq x y z
N MET A 1 -0.35 2.79 3.15
CA MET A 1 -0.97 3.97 3.79
C MET A 1 -2.06 4.62 2.96
N LEU A 2 -1.74 5.29 1.84
CA LEU A 2 -2.78 5.92 1.03
C LEU A 2 -3.75 4.87 0.52
N ASP A 3 -3.29 3.68 0.16
CA ASP A 3 -4.08 2.52 -0.31
C ASP A 3 -5.00 1.91 0.76
N ASP A 4 -4.62 2.01 2.04
CA ASP A 4 -5.37 1.49 3.18
C ASP A 4 -6.59 2.34 3.52
N LEU A 5 -6.36 3.65 3.74
CA LEU A 5 -7.38 4.71 3.93
C LEU A 5 -8.51 4.66 2.90
N TYR A 6 -8.12 4.08 1.81
CA TYR A 6 -8.70 4.17 0.54
C TYR A 6 -9.57 2.96 0.25
N ALA A 7 -9.04 1.77 0.52
CA ALA A 7 -9.77 0.51 0.51
C ALA A 7 -10.96 0.61 1.49
N HIS A 8 -10.75 1.31 2.60
CA HIS A 8 -11.76 1.54 3.62
C HIS A 8 -12.94 2.38 3.21
N ARG A 9 -12.64 3.56 2.67
CA ARG A 9 -13.68 4.48 2.21
C ARG A 9 -14.48 3.79 1.11
N ALA A 10 -13.83 3.03 0.22
CA ALA A 10 -14.47 2.20 -0.78
C ALA A 10 -15.48 1.18 -0.20
N ALA A 11 -15.10 0.47 0.87
CA ALA A 11 -15.87 -0.59 1.52
C ALA A 11 -17.16 -0.07 2.16
N ARG A 12 -17.05 0.99 2.97
CA ARG A 12 -18.19 1.60 3.70
C ARG A 12 -19.28 2.10 2.79
N LEU A 13 -18.83 2.53 1.63
CA LEU A 13 -19.67 3.07 0.61
C LEU A 13 -20.42 1.93 -0.07
N ARG A 14 -19.88 0.69 -0.07
CA ARG A 14 -20.44 -0.54 -0.65
C ARG A 14 -21.79 -1.05 -0.13
N GLY A 15 -22.52 -0.30 0.69
CA GLY A 15 -23.81 -0.74 1.21
C GLY A 15 -23.74 -2.07 1.97
N GLN A 16 -22.52 -2.57 2.26
CA GLN A 16 -22.27 -3.47 3.36
C GLN A 16 -22.80 -2.71 4.57
N THR A 17 -24.01 -3.10 4.95
CA THR A 17 -24.69 -2.45 6.05
C THR A 17 -23.73 -2.60 7.21
N LEU A 18 -23.28 -1.48 7.78
CA LEU A 18 -22.85 -1.45 9.16
C LEU A 18 -24.10 -1.81 9.96
N VAL A 19 -24.48 -3.08 9.94
CA VAL A 19 -25.33 -3.63 10.97
C VAL A 19 -24.47 -3.44 12.20
N SER A 20 -24.86 -2.52 13.05
CA SER A 20 -24.46 -2.59 14.45
C SER A 20 -25.43 -3.57 15.10
N PRO A 21 -25.09 -4.86 15.26
CA PRO A 21 -25.34 -5.48 16.53
C PRO A 21 -24.21 -5.09 17.50
N SER A 22 -24.47 -5.27 18.79
CA SER A 22 -23.53 -5.14 19.91
C SER A 22 -22.10 -5.64 19.62
N PRO A 23 -21.08 -5.14 20.36
CA PRO A 23 -19.68 -5.43 20.10
C PRO A 23 -19.44 -6.94 20.11
N ALA A 24 -19.13 -7.51 18.93
CA ALA A 24 -18.61 -8.86 18.81
C ALA A 24 -17.09 -8.84 18.60
N GLY A 25 -16.42 -7.81 19.12
CA GLY A 25 -15.00 -7.91 19.46
C GLY A 25 -14.92 -8.53 20.85
N ALA A 26 -14.39 -9.74 20.96
CA ALA A 26 -14.15 -10.37 22.25
C ALA A 26 -12.64 -10.48 22.43
N ASP A 27 -12.09 -9.77 23.41
CA ASP A 27 -10.71 -9.97 23.78
C ASP A 27 -10.57 -11.39 24.35
N VAL A 28 -9.64 -12.16 23.80
CA VAL A 28 -9.28 -13.45 24.36
C VAL A 28 -7.89 -13.30 24.96
N GLY A 29 -7.86 -13.09 26.28
CA GLY A 29 -6.63 -12.72 26.99
C GLY A 29 -6.15 -11.34 26.56
N HIS A 30 -5.00 -11.29 25.87
CA HIS A 30 -4.38 -10.06 25.37
C HIS A 30 -4.40 -9.97 23.83
N ILE A 31 -5.26 -10.75 23.18
CA ILE A 31 -5.50 -10.70 21.74
C ILE A 31 -6.86 -10.07 21.48
N ALA A 32 -6.88 -9.01 20.69
CA ALA A 32 -8.11 -8.35 20.28
C ALA A 32 -8.68 -9.10 19.07
N VAL A 33 -9.73 -9.91 19.26
CA VAL A 33 -10.36 -10.64 18.17
C VAL A 33 -11.38 -9.72 17.49
N LEU A 34 -11.21 -9.50 16.20
CA LEU A 34 -12.09 -8.67 15.38
C LEU A 34 -12.84 -9.58 14.40
N GLN A 35 -14.12 -9.82 14.64
CA GLN A 35 -14.92 -10.61 13.72
C GLN A 35 -15.32 -9.78 12.50
N ASP A 36 -14.96 -10.26 11.31
CA ASP A 36 -15.45 -9.77 10.03
C ASP A 36 -16.94 -10.12 9.91
N GLN A 37 -17.79 -9.10 9.84
CA GLN A 37 -19.22 -9.25 9.57
C GLN A 37 -19.54 -8.95 8.10
N GLY A 38 -18.52 -9.10 7.25
CA GLY A 38 -18.51 -8.62 5.88
C GLY A 38 -18.21 -7.13 5.80
N ASP A 39 -17.36 -6.60 6.68
CA ASP A 39 -16.99 -5.17 6.76
C ASP A 39 -15.50 -4.93 7.04
N LEU A 40 -14.74 -5.97 7.37
CA LEU A 40 -13.28 -5.93 7.60
C LEU A 40 -12.50 -6.55 6.45
N VAL A 41 -13.11 -7.46 5.69
CA VAL A 41 -12.49 -8.11 4.53
C VAL A 41 -13.22 -7.70 3.26
N LEU A 42 -12.52 -6.97 2.39
CA LEU A 42 -12.97 -6.74 1.02
C LEU A 42 -12.92 -8.06 0.27
N ARG A 43 -14.06 -8.52 -0.28
CA ARG A 43 -14.12 -9.78 -1.02
C ARG A 43 -13.54 -9.63 -2.43
N ALA A 44 -13.03 -10.74 -2.97
CA ALA A 44 -12.74 -10.86 -4.39
C ALA A 44 -14.03 -10.57 -5.19
N ASN A 45 -13.91 -9.78 -6.25
CA ASN A 45 -14.98 -9.42 -7.15
C ASN A 45 -14.43 -9.46 -8.58
N ARG A 46 -14.50 -10.61 -9.24
CA ARG A 46 -13.86 -10.76 -10.56
C ARG A 46 -14.57 -9.91 -11.60
N LEU A 47 -13.81 -9.33 -12.53
CA LEU A 47 -14.38 -8.57 -13.64
C LEU A 47 -15.35 -9.45 -14.44
N ASP A 48 -16.61 -9.05 -14.45
CA ASP A 48 -17.72 -9.70 -15.18
C ASP A 48 -18.35 -8.79 -16.24
N LEU A 49 -17.72 -7.64 -16.51
CA LEU A 49 -18.13 -6.66 -17.52
C LEU A 49 -17.61 -6.96 -18.93
N SER A 50 -17.36 -8.24 -19.25
CA SER A 50 -16.87 -8.65 -20.56
C SER A 50 -17.89 -8.36 -21.66
N ASP A 51 -17.53 -7.47 -22.58
CA ASP A 51 -18.39 -6.97 -23.66
C ASP A 51 -19.64 -6.21 -23.17
N VAL A 52 -19.58 -5.64 -21.97
CA VAL A 52 -20.68 -4.88 -21.38
C VAL A 52 -20.54 -3.39 -21.68
N GLY A 53 -21.64 -2.78 -22.13
CA GLY A 53 -21.80 -1.33 -22.14
C GLY A 53 -22.49 -0.87 -20.86
N LEU A 54 -22.09 0.29 -20.35
CA LEU A 54 -22.67 0.96 -19.20
C LEU A 54 -23.07 2.38 -19.61
N ARG A 55 -24.19 2.85 -19.09
CA ARG A 55 -24.63 4.23 -19.23
C ARG A 55 -24.89 4.83 -17.87
N PHE A 56 -24.14 5.88 -17.54
CA PHE A 56 -24.36 6.73 -16.39
C PHE A 56 -25.16 7.96 -16.83
N THR A 57 -26.31 8.19 -16.20
CA THR A 57 -27.18 9.37 -16.42
C THR A 57 -27.31 10.16 -15.14
N GLN A 58 -27.27 11.49 -15.24
CA GLN A 58 -27.47 12.36 -14.08
C GLN A 58 -28.83 12.11 -13.43
N ASN A 59 -28.86 12.03 -12.11
CA ASN A 59 -30.07 11.80 -11.32
C ASN A 59 -30.51 13.07 -10.58
N GLY A 60 -31.71 13.04 -10.00
CA GLY A 60 -32.27 14.17 -9.25
C GLY A 60 -31.55 14.48 -7.93
N SER A 61 -30.61 13.64 -7.49
CA SER A 61 -29.83 13.84 -6.26
C SER A 61 -28.51 14.58 -6.50
N GLY A 62 -28.20 14.93 -7.76
CA GLY A 62 -26.95 15.61 -8.12
C GLY A 62 -25.78 14.67 -8.41
N GLY A 63 -26.02 13.36 -8.47
CA GLY A 63 -25.06 12.35 -8.91
C GLY A 63 -25.53 11.62 -10.16
N TYR A 64 -25.21 10.34 -10.28
CA TYR A 64 -25.50 9.52 -11.45
C TYR A 64 -26.21 8.23 -11.07
N ASP A 65 -27.14 7.79 -11.90
CA ASP A 65 -27.63 6.40 -11.91
C ASP A 65 -26.97 5.67 -13.07
N VAL A 66 -26.75 4.37 -12.92
CA VAL A 66 -26.09 3.55 -13.95
C VAL A 66 -26.98 2.41 -14.39
N ARG A 67 -26.92 2.06 -15.68
CA ARG A 67 -27.55 0.86 -16.21
C ARG A 67 -26.65 0.20 -17.25
N ARG A 68 -26.84 -1.10 -17.46
CA ARG A 68 -26.25 -1.78 -18.61
C ARG A 68 -26.90 -1.32 -19.92
N THR A 69 -26.11 -1.39 -20.98
CA THR A 69 -26.51 -1.06 -22.34
C THR A 69 -25.74 -1.93 -23.33
N GLU A 70 -26.32 -2.15 -24.50
CA GLU A 70 -25.70 -2.87 -25.61
C GLU A 70 -24.94 -1.92 -26.56
N ALA A 71 -24.70 -0.67 -26.14
CA ALA A 71 -24.03 0.32 -26.97
C ALA A 71 -22.66 -0.18 -27.48
N PRO A 72 -22.37 -0.10 -28.79
CA PRO A 72 -21.10 -0.54 -29.36
C PRO A 72 -19.98 0.48 -29.11
N PHE A 73 -18.74 0.06 -29.39
CA PHE A 73 -17.63 1.01 -29.55
C PHE A 73 -17.96 2.01 -30.68
N ARG A 74 -17.77 3.30 -30.39
CA ARG A 74 -17.94 4.40 -31.33
C ARG A 74 -16.71 4.58 -32.20
N ALA A 75 -16.96 4.97 -33.46
CA ALA A 75 -15.97 5.33 -34.45
C ALA A 75 -16.35 6.68 -35.10
N PRO A 76 -15.38 7.46 -35.62
CA PRO A 76 -13.93 7.19 -35.63
C PRO A 76 -13.29 7.36 -34.25
N LEU A 77 -12.10 6.77 -34.04
CA LEU A 77 -11.35 6.87 -32.78
C LEU A 77 -10.71 8.25 -32.55
N GLY A 78 -10.57 9.06 -33.61
CA GLY A 78 -9.98 10.39 -33.56
C GLY A 78 -8.44 10.36 -33.60
N SER A 79 -7.79 11.26 -32.86
CA SER A 79 -6.33 11.41 -32.84
C SER A 79 -5.69 10.54 -31.75
N ARG A 80 -4.48 10.03 -32.01
CA ARG A 80 -3.71 9.27 -31.02
C ARG A 80 -3.09 10.21 -30.00
N LEU A 81 -3.17 9.86 -28.73
CA LEU A 81 -2.45 10.50 -27.64
C LEU A 81 -1.20 9.68 -27.28
N THR A 82 -0.07 10.36 -27.09
CA THR A 82 1.17 9.76 -26.60
C THR A 82 1.28 10.01 -25.09
N LEU A 83 1.15 8.93 -24.32
CA LEU A 83 1.18 8.86 -22.87
C LEU A 83 2.21 7.80 -22.46
N SER A 84 3.04 8.12 -21.46
CA SER A 84 3.81 7.10 -20.72
C SER A 84 2.97 6.50 -19.59
N ASP A 85 3.60 5.63 -18.79
CA ASP A 85 3.07 5.25 -17.49
C ASP A 85 2.82 6.48 -16.60
N ASP A 86 1.74 6.42 -15.80
CA ASP A 86 1.24 7.50 -14.93
C ASP A 86 1.12 8.90 -15.59
N ASP A 87 0.87 8.98 -16.89
CA ASP A 87 0.87 10.25 -17.63
C ASP A 87 -0.55 10.77 -17.91
N SER A 88 -0.69 12.08 -18.04
CA SER A 88 -1.93 12.74 -18.42
C SER A 88 -1.72 13.75 -19.55
N ARG A 89 -2.74 13.88 -20.41
CA ARG A 89 -2.78 14.90 -21.48
C ARG A 89 -4.05 15.73 -21.37
N ALA A 90 -3.86 17.04 -21.27
CA ALA A 90 -4.97 17.98 -21.31
C ALA A 90 -5.63 17.98 -22.70
N ALA A 91 -6.95 18.06 -22.73
CA ALA A 91 -7.76 18.11 -23.93
C ALA A 91 -8.95 19.06 -23.75
N THR A 92 -9.35 19.73 -24.83
CA THR A 92 -10.54 20.60 -24.83
C THR A 92 -11.81 19.75 -24.96
N VAL A 93 -12.79 20.00 -24.09
CA VAL A 93 -14.15 19.49 -24.26
C VAL A 93 -14.94 20.56 -25.04
N PRO A 94 -15.33 20.29 -26.30
CA PRO A 94 -15.86 21.32 -27.21
C PRO A 94 -17.32 21.71 -26.94
N PHE A 95 -17.86 21.28 -25.80
CA PHE A 95 -19.17 21.65 -25.27
C PHE A 95 -19.08 21.79 -23.75
N ALA A 96 -20.06 22.48 -23.16
CA ALA A 96 -20.18 22.62 -21.71
C ALA A 96 -20.70 21.29 -21.12
N PHE A 97 -19.81 20.34 -20.80
CA PHE A 97 -20.19 19.05 -20.24
C PHE A 97 -20.65 19.21 -18.79
N PRO A 98 -21.93 18.97 -18.45
CA PRO A 98 -22.37 19.06 -17.07
C PRO A 98 -21.90 17.81 -16.32
N PHE A 99 -21.13 18.00 -15.25
CA PHE A 99 -20.58 16.93 -14.42
C PHE A 99 -20.61 17.34 -12.95
N PHE A 100 -21.43 16.66 -12.14
CA PHE A 100 -21.62 16.93 -10.70
C PHE A 100 -21.85 18.42 -10.37
N GLY A 101 -22.78 19.05 -11.09
CA GLY A 101 -23.16 20.45 -10.89
C GLY A 101 -22.16 21.48 -11.40
N GLN A 102 -21.06 21.05 -12.03
CA GLN A 102 -20.07 21.92 -12.67
C GLN A 102 -20.06 21.71 -14.19
N SER A 103 -19.82 22.79 -14.94
CA SER A 103 -19.67 22.72 -16.41
C SER A 103 -18.19 22.56 -16.76
N GLN A 104 -17.83 21.45 -17.39
CA GLN A 104 -16.47 21.13 -17.79
C GLN A 104 -16.25 21.45 -19.27
N THR A 105 -15.22 22.24 -19.57
CA THR A 105 -14.79 22.57 -20.95
C THR A 105 -13.35 22.12 -21.24
N SER A 106 -12.71 21.50 -20.26
CA SER A 106 -11.39 20.89 -20.36
C SER A 106 -11.37 19.60 -19.55
N ALA A 107 -10.56 18.66 -19.99
CA ALA A 107 -10.38 17.37 -19.35
C ALA A 107 -8.91 16.93 -19.45
N PHE A 108 -8.51 15.97 -18.63
CA PHE A 108 -7.20 15.33 -18.69
C PHE A 108 -7.41 13.85 -18.97
N VAL A 109 -6.94 13.39 -20.12
CA VAL A 109 -6.95 11.97 -20.49
C VAL A 109 -5.71 11.32 -19.92
N ASN A 110 -5.90 10.27 -19.14
CA ASN A 110 -4.83 9.61 -18.39
C ASN A 110 -4.54 8.20 -18.93
N SER A 111 -3.29 7.72 -18.76
CA SER A 111 -2.85 6.37 -19.16
C SER A 111 -3.72 5.26 -18.55
N ASP A 112 -4.14 5.46 -17.30
CA ASP A 112 -4.80 4.47 -16.43
C ASP A 112 -6.30 4.37 -16.66
N GLY A 113 -6.78 4.48 -17.90
CA GLY A 113 -8.18 4.20 -18.21
C GLY A 113 -9.19 5.17 -17.59
N ASN A 114 -8.79 6.43 -17.32
CA ASN A 114 -9.68 7.45 -16.76
C ASN A 114 -9.53 8.84 -17.40
N VAL A 115 -10.56 9.67 -17.22
CA VAL A 115 -10.58 11.08 -17.58
C VAL A 115 -10.87 11.91 -16.35
N THR A 116 -10.00 12.88 -16.03
CA THR A 116 -10.16 13.79 -14.88
C THR A 116 -10.50 15.21 -15.33
N PHE A 117 -11.05 16.01 -14.40
CA PHE A 117 -11.44 17.39 -14.63
C PHE A 117 -10.78 18.34 -13.62
N GLY A 118 -10.39 19.53 -14.08
CA GLY A 118 -9.70 20.55 -13.27
C GLY A 118 -8.19 20.34 -13.11
N GLU A 119 -7.74 19.09 -12.94
CA GLU A 119 -6.32 18.70 -12.85
C GLU A 119 -6.12 17.29 -13.41
N GLY A 120 -4.90 16.99 -13.86
CA GLY A 120 -4.50 15.64 -14.30
C GLY A 120 -4.07 14.75 -13.12
N ASP A 121 -3.98 13.44 -13.36
CA ASP A 121 -3.69 12.46 -12.31
C ASP A 121 -2.43 11.64 -12.62
N ASN A 122 -1.26 12.14 -12.21
CA ASN A 122 0.04 11.54 -12.57
C ASN A 122 0.72 10.79 -11.40
N ALA A 123 -0.06 10.30 -10.44
CA ALA A 123 0.48 9.63 -9.26
C ALA A 123 0.70 8.13 -9.48
N SER A 124 1.88 7.62 -9.13
CA SER A 124 2.23 6.19 -9.17
C SER A 124 1.64 5.35 -8.03
N SER A 125 0.79 5.96 -7.19
CA SER A 125 0.04 5.24 -6.14
C SER A 125 -1.02 4.30 -6.73
N GLU A 126 -1.54 3.37 -5.94
CA GLU A 126 -2.51 2.36 -6.40
C GLU A 126 -3.77 2.98 -7.08
N ARG A 127 -4.29 2.28 -8.09
CA ARG A 127 -5.53 2.62 -8.82
C ARG A 127 -6.70 1.93 -8.16
N SER A 128 -7.24 2.54 -7.12
CA SER A 128 -8.22 1.87 -6.27
C SER A 128 -9.57 2.70 -6.31
N VAL A 129 -10.59 2.61 -5.43
CA VAL A 129 -11.70 3.60 -5.22
C VAL A 129 -11.43 4.96 -4.48
N SER A 130 -10.79 5.12 -3.32
CA SER A 130 -10.57 6.47 -2.72
C SER A 130 -9.80 7.56 -3.49
N ARG A 131 -8.87 7.34 -4.41
CA ARG A 131 -8.30 8.28 -5.39
C ARG A 131 -9.38 8.66 -6.40
N VAL A 132 -10.32 7.75 -6.69
CA VAL A 132 -11.60 8.15 -7.33
C VAL A 132 -12.39 9.11 -6.43
N LEU A 133 -12.34 8.98 -5.09
CA LEU A 133 -13.10 9.82 -4.16
C LEU A 133 -12.41 11.12 -3.73
N THR A 134 -11.10 11.13 -3.52
CA THR A 134 -10.33 12.22 -2.92
C THR A 134 -9.56 13.01 -3.97
N GLY A 135 -9.28 12.40 -5.12
CA GLY A 135 -8.65 13.07 -6.25
C GLY A 135 -9.61 13.97 -7.01
N ALA A 136 -9.18 14.37 -8.20
CA ALA A 136 -9.96 15.15 -9.15
C ALA A 136 -11.30 14.46 -9.50
N PRO A 137 -12.36 15.25 -9.82
CA PRO A 137 -13.55 14.72 -10.47
C PRO A 137 -13.16 13.88 -11.68
N ARG A 138 -13.76 12.71 -11.85
CA ARG A 138 -13.34 11.77 -12.90
C ARG A 138 -14.43 10.86 -13.43
N VAL A 139 -14.23 10.48 -14.69
CA VAL A 139 -14.80 9.27 -15.30
C VAL A 139 -13.71 8.20 -15.29
N ALA A 140 -13.82 7.24 -14.37
CA ALA A 140 -12.99 6.04 -14.31
C ALA A 140 -13.65 4.96 -15.19
N ALA A 141 -13.28 4.90 -16.46
CA ALA A 141 -13.87 3.93 -17.38
C ALA A 141 -13.32 2.53 -17.13
N PHE A 142 -12.04 2.45 -16.77
CA PHE A 142 -11.35 1.25 -16.33
C PHE A 142 -10.08 1.67 -15.59
N PHE A 143 -10.26 2.24 -14.40
CA PHE A 143 -9.17 2.78 -13.61
C PHE A 143 -8.33 1.63 -13.05
N ALA A 144 -7.17 1.42 -13.66
CA ALA A 144 -6.24 0.34 -13.42
C ALA A 144 -4.82 0.79 -13.80
N ASP A 145 -3.81 0.13 -13.24
CA ASP A 145 -2.41 0.43 -13.52
C ASP A 145 -2.04 0.02 -14.95
N LEU A 146 -2.05 0.98 -15.88
CA LEU A 146 -1.91 0.75 -17.32
C LEU A 146 -0.71 1.52 -17.88
N ASP A 147 0.07 0.85 -18.73
CA ASP A 147 1.22 1.43 -19.41
C ASP A 147 1.07 1.36 -20.94
N PRO A 148 0.59 2.45 -21.58
CA PRO A 148 0.54 2.56 -23.03
C PRO A 148 1.90 2.54 -23.73
N SER A 149 3.00 2.82 -23.00
CA SER A 149 4.35 2.77 -23.55
C SER A 149 4.88 1.34 -23.68
N ALA A 150 4.44 0.43 -22.80
CA ALA A 150 4.71 -1.01 -22.91
C ALA A 150 3.84 -1.72 -23.96
N GLY A 151 2.68 -1.17 -24.32
CA GLY A 151 1.87 -1.67 -25.42
C GLY A 151 0.46 -1.11 -25.49
N GLY A 152 -0.10 -1.08 -26.71
CA GLY A 152 -1.43 -0.55 -26.98
C GLY A 152 -1.42 0.91 -27.44
N SER A 153 -2.57 1.58 -27.32
CA SER A 153 -2.73 2.96 -27.74
C SER A 153 -3.92 3.66 -27.09
N VAL A 154 -3.81 4.97 -26.87
CA VAL A 154 -4.90 5.83 -26.39
C VAL A 154 -5.31 6.79 -27.50
N TRP A 155 -6.62 6.94 -27.73
CA TRP A 155 -7.20 7.76 -28.79
C TRP A 155 -8.26 8.70 -28.23
N LEU A 156 -8.39 9.88 -28.83
CA LEU A 156 -9.37 10.89 -28.49
C LEU A 156 -10.12 11.38 -29.74
N ASN A 157 -11.44 11.24 -29.73
CA ASN A 157 -12.36 11.89 -30.65
C ASN A 157 -13.20 12.94 -29.89
N ALA A 158 -12.99 14.23 -30.17
CA ALA A 158 -13.72 15.32 -29.55
C ALA A 158 -14.45 16.14 -30.61
N THR A 159 -15.79 16.20 -30.52
CA THR A 159 -16.68 16.92 -31.43
C THR A 159 -17.72 17.70 -30.62
N ALA A 160 -18.43 18.63 -31.25
CA ALA A 160 -19.45 19.44 -30.57
C ALA A 160 -20.57 18.62 -29.87
N THR A 161 -20.69 17.33 -30.18
CA THR A 161 -21.74 16.44 -29.64
C THR A 161 -21.20 15.25 -28.84
N GLU A 162 -19.89 15.04 -28.78
CA GLU A 162 -19.31 13.94 -28.00
C GLU A 162 -17.82 14.16 -27.71
N PHE A 163 -17.38 13.70 -26.54
CA PHE A 163 -15.97 13.57 -26.18
C PHE A 163 -15.71 12.09 -25.84
N THR A 164 -15.00 11.40 -26.73
CA THR A 164 -14.78 9.96 -26.66
C THR A 164 -13.30 9.64 -26.53
N VAL A 165 -12.93 8.90 -25.47
CA VAL A 165 -11.58 8.38 -25.25
C VAL A 165 -11.61 6.87 -25.41
N THR A 166 -10.65 6.32 -26.16
CA THR A 166 -10.49 4.87 -26.32
C THR A 166 -9.08 4.44 -25.91
N TRP A 167 -9.00 3.59 -24.90
CA TRP A 167 -7.80 2.81 -24.57
C TRP A 167 -7.90 1.49 -25.33
N CYS A 168 -7.05 1.28 -26.32
CA CYS A 168 -7.10 0.14 -27.23
C CYS A 168 -5.91 -0.79 -26.95
N ALA A 169 -6.21 -1.98 -26.42
CA ALA A 169 -5.25 -3.03 -26.05
C ALA A 169 -4.07 -2.51 -25.22
N VAL A 170 -4.34 -1.57 -24.30
CA VAL A 170 -3.32 -1.00 -23.41
C VAL A 170 -2.91 -2.05 -22.39
N ARG A 171 -1.60 -2.27 -22.22
CA ARG A 171 -1.08 -3.26 -21.26
C ARG A 171 -1.22 -2.76 -19.83
N GLY A 172 -1.42 -3.70 -18.90
CA GLY A 172 -1.19 -3.41 -17.49
C GLY A 172 0.30 -3.22 -17.21
N PHE A 173 0.64 -2.38 -16.25
CA PHE A 173 2.03 -2.20 -15.79
C PHE A 173 2.64 -3.54 -15.40
N GLU A 174 3.86 -3.80 -15.88
CA GLU A 174 4.59 -5.07 -15.72
C GLU A 174 3.77 -6.34 -16.04
N SER A 175 2.76 -6.22 -16.89
CA SER A 175 1.81 -7.27 -17.21
C SER A 175 1.68 -7.48 -18.72
N SER A 176 1.40 -8.73 -19.11
CA SER A 176 1.00 -9.06 -20.48
C SER A 176 -0.51 -8.94 -20.71
N ARG A 177 -1.29 -8.77 -19.64
CA ARG A 177 -2.75 -8.58 -19.70
C ARG A 177 -3.06 -7.18 -20.24
N VAL A 178 -4.17 -7.06 -20.95
CA VAL A 178 -4.56 -5.82 -21.65
C VAL A 178 -5.96 -5.37 -21.28
N ALA A 179 -6.22 -4.08 -21.45
CA ALA A 179 -7.53 -3.46 -21.38
C ALA A 179 -7.89 -2.78 -22.72
N THR A 180 -9.10 -3.06 -23.21
CA THR A 180 -9.70 -2.34 -24.35
C THR A 180 -11.02 -1.73 -23.91
N VAL A 181 -11.03 -0.41 -23.73
CA VAL A 181 -12.13 0.33 -23.07
C VAL A 181 -12.37 1.66 -23.77
N GLN A 182 -13.63 2.08 -23.83
CA GLN A 182 -14.02 3.38 -24.35
C GLN A 182 -14.93 4.11 -23.36
N ALA A 183 -14.70 5.41 -23.19
CA ALA A 183 -15.55 6.32 -22.44
C ALA A 183 -16.05 7.43 -23.36
N THR A 184 -17.35 7.70 -23.37
CA THR A 184 -17.96 8.79 -24.14
C THR A 184 -18.79 9.68 -23.25
N MET A 185 -18.46 10.97 -23.22
CA MET A 185 -19.23 12.02 -22.56
C MET A 185 -20.08 12.76 -23.59
N LEU A 186 -21.34 13.04 -23.25
CA LEU A 186 -22.31 13.72 -24.11
C LEU A 186 -22.74 15.08 -23.52
N PRO A 187 -23.22 16.04 -24.34
CA PRO A 187 -23.61 17.38 -23.89
C PRO A 187 -24.70 17.43 -22.81
N ASP A 188 -25.50 16.37 -22.68
CA ASP A 188 -26.55 16.25 -21.66
C ASP A 188 -26.03 15.74 -20.30
N GLY A 189 -24.73 15.49 -20.18
CA GLY A 189 -24.11 14.95 -18.97
C GLY A 189 -24.00 13.44 -18.93
N THR A 190 -24.54 12.73 -19.93
CA THR A 190 -24.44 11.27 -20.02
C THR A 190 -23.00 10.82 -20.20
N VAL A 191 -22.64 9.73 -19.53
CA VAL A 191 -21.37 9.04 -19.71
C VAL A 191 -21.65 7.59 -20.13
N ASP A 192 -21.22 7.21 -21.32
CA ASP A 192 -21.21 5.83 -21.78
C ASP A 192 -19.82 5.23 -21.55
N VAL A 193 -19.75 3.99 -21.04
CA VAL A 193 -18.52 3.20 -20.92
C VAL A 193 -18.72 1.87 -21.63
N LYS A 194 -17.76 1.43 -22.44
CA LYS A 194 -17.76 0.11 -23.08
C LYS A 194 -16.45 -0.60 -22.82
N ILE A 195 -16.54 -1.82 -22.31
CA ILE A 195 -15.38 -2.69 -22.04
C ILE A 195 -15.44 -3.86 -23.03
N ALA A 196 -14.39 -4.06 -23.82
CA ALA A 196 -14.36 -5.16 -24.79
C ALA A 196 -14.13 -6.49 -24.09
N GLY A 197 -14.71 -7.58 -24.61
CA GLY A 197 -14.43 -8.94 -24.13
C GLY A 197 -12.99 -9.42 -24.36
N ALA A 198 -12.20 -8.69 -25.17
CA ALA A 198 -10.76 -8.91 -25.31
C ALA A 198 -9.94 -8.34 -24.14
N THR A 199 -10.57 -7.64 -23.19
CA THR A 199 -9.93 -7.19 -21.95
C THR A 199 -9.61 -8.39 -21.09
N THR A 200 -8.32 -8.59 -20.82
CA THR A 200 -7.83 -9.70 -19.99
C THR A 200 -7.40 -9.23 -18.62
N LEU A 201 -7.16 -7.93 -18.40
CA LEU A 201 -6.89 -7.38 -17.07
C LEU A 201 -8.17 -7.46 -16.20
N SER A 202 -8.04 -7.89 -14.95
CA SER A 202 -9.18 -8.19 -14.05
C SER A 202 -9.34 -7.25 -12.88
N ASP A 203 -8.28 -6.50 -12.56
CA ASP A 203 -8.26 -5.57 -11.45
C ASP A 203 -8.47 -4.17 -12.03
N ALA A 204 -9.62 -3.57 -11.72
CA ALA A 204 -9.99 -2.26 -12.25
C ALA A 204 -11.15 -1.66 -11.48
N ILE A 205 -11.34 -0.36 -11.64
CA ILE A 205 -12.49 0.35 -11.12
C ILE A 205 -13.21 1.08 -12.22
N VAL A 206 -14.52 0.87 -12.25
CA VAL A 206 -15.41 1.49 -13.20
C VAL A 206 -16.35 2.38 -12.41
N ALA A 207 -16.21 3.69 -12.53
CA ALA A 207 -16.94 4.66 -11.72
C ALA A 207 -17.04 6.04 -12.36
N VAL A 208 -18.01 6.83 -11.91
CA VAL A 208 -18.02 8.29 -12.07
C VAL A 208 -17.99 8.94 -10.70
N SER A 209 -17.24 10.03 -10.56
CA SER A 209 -17.03 10.67 -9.25
C SER A 209 -16.91 12.19 -9.36
N PRO A 210 -17.52 12.94 -8.41
CA PRO A 210 -17.29 14.38 -8.29
C PRO A 210 -15.86 14.69 -7.82
N GLY A 211 -15.10 13.69 -7.35
CA GLY A 211 -13.88 13.90 -6.60
C GLY A 211 -14.17 14.61 -5.28
N ARG A 212 -13.15 14.71 -4.43
CA ARG A 212 -13.22 15.35 -3.10
C ARG A 212 -14.51 15.04 -2.31
N THR A 213 -14.98 13.80 -2.37
CA THR A 213 -16.23 13.33 -1.76
C THR A 213 -15.97 12.26 -0.70
N GLY A 214 -16.82 12.22 0.32
CA GLY A 214 -16.88 11.13 1.29
C GLY A 214 -17.88 10.04 0.91
N VAL A 215 -18.59 10.19 -0.21
CA VAL A 215 -19.70 9.33 -0.65
C VAL A 215 -19.34 8.62 -1.95
N PHE A 216 -19.49 7.30 -1.93
CA PHE A 216 -19.42 6.37 -3.04
C PHE A 216 -20.64 5.46 -2.90
N THR A 217 -21.23 5.11 -4.02
CA THR A 217 -22.35 4.21 -4.07
C THR A 217 -21.88 3.04 -4.92
N PRO A 218 -21.59 1.89 -4.32
CA PRO A 218 -21.31 0.69 -5.05
C PRO A 218 -22.55 0.35 -5.84
N VAL A 219 -22.30 -0.33 -6.91
CA VAL A 219 -23.34 -0.91 -7.71
C VAL A 219 -22.79 -2.22 -8.22
N ASP A 220 -23.68 -3.15 -8.44
CA ASP A 220 -23.39 -4.27 -9.32
C ASP A 220 -23.60 -3.74 -10.75
N LEU A 221 -22.50 -3.47 -11.46
CA LEU A 221 -22.52 -2.99 -12.84
C LEU A 221 -22.91 -4.10 -13.82
N SER A 222 -22.92 -5.36 -13.39
CA SER A 222 -23.40 -6.51 -14.15
C SER A 222 -24.93 -6.69 -14.07
N ALA A 223 -25.60 -5.97 -13.17
CA ALA A 223 -27.05 -6.01 -13.05
C ALA A 223 -27.77 -5.32 -14.24
N ASP A 224 -28.92 -5.88 -14.64
CA ASP A 224 -29.69 -5.42 -15.83
C ASP A 224 -30.48 -4.12 -15.59
N GLY A 225 -30.66 -3.70 -14.35
CA GLY A 225 -31.49 -2.54 -13.98
C GLY A 225 -30.74 -1.21 -13.95
N PRO A 226 -31.47 -0.07 -13.93
CA PRO A 226 -30.89 1.17 -13.44
C PRO A 226 -30.63 1.05 -11.95
N THR A 227 -29.37 1.08 -11.57
CA THR A 227 -28.92 1.10 -10.17
C THR A 227 -28.69 2.54 -9.76
N ALA A 228 -29.39 2.97 -8.71
CA ALA A 228 -29.31 4.34 -8.23
C ALA A 228 -27.94 4.61 -7.58
N GLY A 229 -27.25 5.66 -8.02
CA GLY A 229 -25.91 6.00 -7.49
C GLY A 229 -25.89 7.13 -6.46
N GLY A 230 -27.05 7.71 -6.14
CA GLY A 230 -27.15 8.77 -5.14
C GLY A 230 -26.50 10.09 -5.59
N ASN A 231 -25.98 10.87 -4.64
CA ASN A 231 -25.41 12.21 -4.89
C ASN A 231 -23.87 12.25 -4.93
N GLY A 232 -23.21 11.10 -4.78
CA GLY A 232 -21.77 10.99 -4.69
C GLY A 232 -21.16 10.27 -5.88
N ALA A 233 -19.96 9.71 -5.68
CA ALA A 233 -19.38 8.81 -6.66
C ALA A 233 -20.24 7.54 -6.77
N VAL A 234 -20.26 6.90 -7.93
CA VAL A 234 -20.96 5.63 -8.14
C VAL A 234 -20.12 4.71 -9.02
N GLY A 235 -20.04 3.44 -8.68
CA GLY A 235 -19.29 2.47 -9.49
C GLY A 235 -18.99 1.17 -8.78
N GLU A 236 -18.08 0.40 -9.35
CA GLU A 236 -17.68 -0.91 -8.84
C GLU A 236 -16.17 -1.09 -8.94
N ARG A 237 -15.61 -1.84 -7.97
CA ARG A 237 -14.22 -2.31 -8.03
C ARG A 237 -14.22 -3.80 -8.27
N PHE A 238 -13.41 -4.18 -9.25
CA PHE A 238 -13.09 -5.55 -9.59
C PHE A 238 -11.68 -5.89 -9.08
N SER A 239 -11.54 -7.07 -8.49
CA SER A 239 -10.27 -7.66 -8.08
C SER A 239 -10.38 -9.18 -7.99
N GLU A 240 -9.35 -9.91 -8.42
CA GLU A 240 -9.32 -11.38 -8.30
C GLU A 240 -9.22 -11.88 -6.85
N THR A 241 -8.81 -11.03 -5.91
CA THR A 241 -8.46 -11.40 -4.53
C THR A 241 -9.14 -10.51 -3.51
N GLY A 242 -9.47 -11.09 -2.35
CA GLY A 242 -9.90 -10.28 -1.21
C GLY A 242 -8.71 -9.57 -0.55
N GLN A 243 -8.97 -8.52 0.22
CA GLN A 243 -7.96 -7.74 0.92
C GLN A 243 -8.48 -7.34 2.31
N LEU A 244 -7.60 -7.29 3.30
CA LEU A 244 -7.93 -6.73 4.61
C LEU A 244 -8.14 -5.21 4.48
N ASP A 245 -9.27 -4.72 4.97
CA ASP A 245 -9.49 -3.30 5.18
C ASP A 245 -8.86 -2.90 6.53
N THR A 246 -7.58 -2.52 6.48
CA THR A 246 -6.77 -2.21 7.66
C THR A 246 -7.31 -1.02 8.46
N VAL A 247 -8.01 -0.10 7.82
CA VAL A 247 -8.62 1.06 8.48
C VAL A 247 -9.92 0.66 9.14
N ALA A 248 -10.76 -0.18 8.52
CA ALA A 248 -11.95 -0.71 9.18
C ALA A 248 -11.55 -1.52 10.41
N ALA A 249 -10.53 -2.36 10.28
CA ALA A 249 -9.98 -3.13 11.38
C ALA A 249 -9.46 -2.21 12.51
N ALA A 250 -8.68 -1.18 12.18
CA ALA A 250 -8.18 -0.21 13.17
C ALA A 250 -9.32 0.58 13.84
N ARG A 251 -10.30 1.07 13.06
CA ARG A 251 -11.45 1.80 13.61
C ARG A 251 -12.30 0.90 14.50
N ARG A 252 -12.49 -0.37 14.12
CA ARG A 252 -13.19 -1.36 14.93
C ARG A 252 -12.45 -1.59 16.25
N PHE A 253 -11.13 -1.70 16.22
CA PHE A 253 -10.31 -1.83 17.42
C PHE A 253 -10.48 -0.62 18.37
N PHE A 254 -10.35 0.61 17.87
CA PHE A 254 -10.46 1.83 18.68
C PHE A 254 -11.88 2.17 19.16
N GLN A 255 -12.91 1.44 18.73
CA GLN A 255 -14.25 1.56 19.33
C GLN A 255 -14.32 0.99 20.75
N THR A 256 -13.47 0.00 21.07
CA THR A 256 -13.50 -0.70 22.37
C THR A 256 -12.20 -0.58 23.15
N HIS A 257 -11.12 -0.11 22.53
CA HIS A 257 -9.80 0.01 23.15
C HIS A 257 -9.34 1.47 23.27
N PRO A 258 -8.59 1.82 24.31
CA PRO A 258 -8.05 3.16 24.47
C PRO A 258 -6.97 3.46 23.42
N ASP A 259 -6.90 4.72 22.95
CA ASP A 259 -5.90 5.20 21.99
C ASP A 259 -4.51 5.38 22.62
N THR A 260 -3.91 4.25 23.01
CA THR A 260 -2.63 4.16 23.73
C THR A 260 -1.62 3.27 23.01
N PHE A 261 -1.94 2.83 21.80
CA PHE A 261 -1.09 1.92 21.01
C PHE A 261 -0.44 2.69 19.87
N ASP A 262 0.88 2.56 19.78
CA ASP A 262 1.67 3.16 18.70
C ASP A 262 1.51 2.37 17.40
N GLN A 263 1.26 1.05 17.48
CA GLN A 263 1.10 0.21 16.30
C GLN A 263 0.05 -0.90 16.53
N LEU A 264 -0.68 -1.25 15.46
CA LEU A 264 -1.55 -2.43 15.44
C LEU A 264 -0.88 -3.51 14.61
N VAL A 265 -0.76 -4.72 15.14
CA VAL A 265 -0.21 -5.89 14.45
C VAL A 265 -1.37 -6.83 14.11
N MET A 266 -1.74 -6.85 12.84
CA MET A 266 -2.94 -7.50 12.32
C MET A 266 -2.63 -8.87 11.72
N TRP A 267 -3.34 -9.87 12.24
CA TRP A 267 -3.31 -11.26 11.78
C TRP A 267 -4.69 -11.67 11.31
N THR A 268 -4.78 -12.57 10.35
CA THR A 268 -6.06 -13.04 9.79
C THR A 268 -6.20 -14.57 9.91
N ASP A 269 -7.44 -15.08 9.92
CA ASP A 269 -7.70 -16.53 9.85
C ASP A 269 -7.62 -17.11 8.43
N THR A 270 -7.69 -16.25 7.42
CA THR A 270 -7.59 -16.59 6.00
C THR A 270 -6.53 -15.75 5.29
N ARG A 271 -5.99 -16.27 4.18
CA ARG A 271 -4.98 -15.59 3.38
C ARG A 271 -5.65 -14.52 2.51
N LEU A 272 -5.20 -13.28 2.67
CA LEU A 272 -5.68 -12.09 1.95
C LEU A 272 -4.57 -11.42 1.12
N LEU A 273 -3.29 -11.69 1.41
CA LEU A 273 -2.18 -11.17 0.62
C LEU A 273 -1.74 -12.13 -0.50
N THR A 274 -1.55 -11.55 -1.68
CA THR A 274 -1.14 -12.26 -2.90
C THR A 274 0.19 -11.80 -3.48
N ARG A 275 0.56 -10.54 -3.31
CA ARG A 275 1.84 -9.98 -3.79
C ARG A 275 2.94 -9.98 -2.73
N SER A 276 2.61 -9.56 -1.50
CA SER A 276 3.56 -9.48 -0.38
C SER A 276 3.33 -10.62 0.62
N PHE A 277 4.38 -11.01 1.35
CA PHE A 277 4.23 -11.98 2.44
C PHE A 277 3.64 -11.29 3.68
N ALA A 278 4.23 -10.18 4.12
CA ALA A 278 3.71 -9.28 5.15
C ALA A 278 4.09 -7.85 4.74
N PHE A 279 3.54 -6.84 5.40
CA PHE A 279 3.94 -5.45 5.18
C PHE A 279 3.62 -4.56 6.39
N GLU A 280 4.23 -3.38 6.41
CA GLU A 280 3.86 -2.27 7.27
C GLU A 280 3.30 -1.11 6.46
N SER A 281 2.37 -0.38 7.07
CA SER A 281 1.93 0.91 6.58
C SER A 281 1.99 1.96 7.69
N THR A 282 2.90 2.92 7.54
CA THR A 282 2.99 4.09 8.40
C THR A 282 1.79 5.02 8.19
N VAL A 283 1.03 5.31 9.25
CA VAL A 283 -0.14 6.20 9.25
C VAL A 283 0.18 7.58 9.84
N LYS A 284 1.31 7.69 10.53
CA LYS A 284 1.83 8.95 11.04
C LYS A 284 3.33 8.86 11.19
N ASN A 285 4.02 9.84 10.62
CA ASN A 285 5.43 10.05 10.85
C ASN A 285 5.70 11.48 11.32
N GLU A 286 6.17 11.60 12.55
CA GLU A 286 6.66 12.84 13.15
C GLU A 286 8.19 12.98 13.13
N VAL A 287 8.91 11.95 12.66
CA VAL A 287 10.38 11.86 12.74
C VAL A 287 11.02 12.39 11.47
N ARG A 288 12.03 13.26 11.62
CA ARG A 288 12.88 13.77 10.53
C ARG A 288 14.23 13.08 10.55
N GLY A 289 14.93 13.12 9.41
CA GLY A 289 16.29 12.56 9.27
C GLY A 289 16.34 11.05 9.08
N ILE A 290 15.20 10.42 8.80
CA ILE A 290 15.09 8.96 8.58
C ILE A 290 14.70 8.57 7.14
N GLY A 291 14.59 9.54 6.22
CA GLY A 291 14.22 9.27 4.83
C GLY A 291 12.73 9.16 4.53
N LEU A 292 11.89 9.47 5.52
CA LEU A 292 10.44 9.54 5.37
C LEU A 292 9.93 10.97 5.53
N ASP A 293 8.87 11.31 4.80
CA ASP A 293 8.16 12.58 4.94
C ASP A 293 7.42 12.66 6.28
N VAL A 294 7.19 13.88 6.74
CA VAL A 294 6.40 14.15 7.95
C VAL A 294 4.93 14.31 7.58
N PHE A 295 4.07 13.48 8.17
CA PHE A 295 2.62 13.49 7.93
C PHE A 295 1.85 12.86 9.11
N ASP A 296 0.54 13.10 9.17
CA ASP A 296 -0.36 12.49 10.16
C ASP A 296 -1.75 12.26 9.55
N VAL A 297 -2.13 10.99 9.41
CA VAL A 297 -3.48 10.56 8.99
C VAL A 297 -4.10 9.60 10.01
N ALA A 298 -3.58 9.54 11.24
CA ALA A 298 -3.99 8.58 12.26
C ALA A 298 -5.50 8.66 12.60
N ARG A 299 -6.09 9.86 12.50
CA ARG A 299 -7.54 10.08 12.72
C ARG A 299 -8.44 9.27 11.81
N GLU A 300 -7.99 8.99 10.60
CA GLU A 300 -8.75 8.19 9.65
C GLU A 300 -8.81 6.71 10.03
N PHE A 301 -7.81 6.23 10.77
CA PHE A 301 -7.77 4.89 11.35
C PHE A 301 -8.52 4.80 12.69
N GLY A 302 -9.19 5.88 13.13
CA GLY A 302 -9.95 5.92 14.38
C GLY A 302 -9.12 6.29 15.61
N SER A 303 -7.82 6.57 15.45
CA SER A 303 -6.96 7.03 16.54
C SER A 303 -7.17 8.53 16.81
N ALA A 304 -7.03 8.96 18.07
CA ALA A 304 -7.00 10.35 18.47
C ALA A 304 -5.61 11.01 18.26
N GLY A 305 -4.62 10.26 17.76
CA GLY A 305 -3.30 10.74 17.37
C GLY A 305 -2.13 9.90 17.88
N THR A 306 -2.41 8.81 18.60
CA THR A 306 -1.38 7.89 19.12
C THR A 306 -0.94 6.84 18.10
N LEU A 307 -1.78 6.45 17.14
CA LEU A 307 -1.38 5.44 16.15
C LEU A 307 -0.31 6.00 15.21
N ARG A 308 0.80 5.27 15.05
CA ARG A 308 1.88 5.55 14.11
C ARG A 308 1.86 4.65 12.90
N SER A 309 1.53 3.37 13.06
CA SER A 309 1.43 2.47 11.92
C SER A 309 0.60 1.21 12.15
N VAL A 310 0.35 0.48 11.07
CA VAL A 310 -0.29 -0.83 11.08
C VAL A 310 0.63 -1.84 10.40
N VAL A 311 0.80 -3.01 11.00
CA VAL A 311 1.54 -4.15 10.44
C VAL A 311 0.54 -5.22 10.06
N VAL A 312 0.63 -5.75 8.85
CA VAL A 312 -0.22 -6.85 8.38
C VAL A 312 0.64 -8.09 8.19
N MET A 313 0.48 -9.03 9.11
CA MET A 313 1.13 -10.35 9.05
C MET A 313 0.29 -11.36 8.24
N ASP A 314 -0.93 -10.99 7.84
CA ASP A 314 -1.84 -11.82 7.05
C ASP A 314 -2.16 -13.16 7.78
N ALA A 315 -2.34 -14.26 7.05
CA ALA A 315 -2.87 -15.49 7.64
C ALA A 315 -1.90 -16.10 8.66
N LEU A 316 -2.38 -16.33 9.89
CA LEU A 316 -1.61 -16.97 10.95
C LEU A 316 -1.14 -18.39 10.58
N SER A 317 -1.84 -19.05 9.67
CA SER A 317 -1.49 -20.37 9.13
C SER A 317 -0.21 -20.39 8.29
N LYS A 318 0.27 -19.23 7.80
CA LYS A 318 1.54 -19.12 7.09
C LYS A 318 2.78 -19.37 7.96
N TYR A 319 2.63 -19.26 9.28
CA TYR A 319 3.73 -19.23 10.23
C TYR A 319 3.83 -20.57 10.97
N PRO A 320 5.03 -21.04 11.33
CA PRO A 320 5.19 -22.22 12.18
C PRO A 320 4.59 -22.02 13.59
N ASP A 321 4.38 -23.11 14.33
CA ASP A 321 3.92 -23.05 15.72
C ASP A 321 4.98 -22.54 16.69
N ASP A 322 6.25 -22.83 16.40
CA ASP A 322 7.41 -22.24 17.08
C ASP A 322 7.78 -20.91 16.41
N PRO A 323 7.62 -19.75 17.08
CA PRO A 323 7.93 -18.45 16.50
C PRO A 323 9.41 -18.27 16.17
N ALA A 324 10.32 -19.05 16.79
CA ALA A 324 11.76 -18.99 16.53
C ALA A 324 12.21 -19.87 15.36
N GLN A 325 11.34 -20.75 14.85
CA GLN A 325 11.65 -21.64 13.74
C GLN A 325 11.84 -20.83 12.44
N ARG A 326 12.99 -21.01 11.80
CA ARG A 326 13.26 -20.47 10.46
C ARG A 326 12.38 -21.15 9.43
N PHE A 327 11.73 -20.37 8.57
CA PHE A 327 10.83 -20.90 7.55
C PHE A 327 10.80 -20.09 6.25
N LEU A 328 11.27 -18.83 6.27
CA LEU A 328 11.31 -17.95 5.11
C LEU A 328 12.74 -17.47 4.88
N GLY A 329 13.57 -18.34 4.30
CA GLY A 329 15.01 -18.10 4.19
C GLY A 329 15.67 -18.05 5.57
N GLU A 330 16.35 -16.95 5.89
CA GLU A 330 16.95 -16.73 7.21
C GLU A 330 15.92 -16.29 8.28
N ASN A 331 14.71 -15.90 7.86
CA ASN A 331 13.69 -15.36 8.75
C ASN A 331 12.89 -16.43 9.49
N ASN A 332 12.58 -16.13 10.75
CA ASN A 332 11.54 -16.75 11.55
C ASN A 332 10.38 -15.75 11.78
N THR A 333 9.38 -16.13 12.56
CA THR A 333 8.21 -15.26 12.79
C THR A 333 8.60 -13.97 13.51
N LEU A 334 9.52 -14.03 14.46
CA LEU A 334 9.95 -12.88 15.27
C LEU A 334 10.84 -11.92 14.48
N SER A 335 11.76 -12.43 13.66
CA SER A 335 12.61 -11.58 12.81
C SER A 335 11.80 -10.89 11.73
N LEU A 336 10.82 -11.58 11.13
CA LEU A 336 9.91 -10.94 10.17
C LEU A 336 9.03 -9.89 10.85
N LEU A 337 8.48 -10.18 12.04
CA LEU A 337 7.73 -9.18 12.79
C LEU A 337 8.61 -7.96 13.15
N GLY A 338 9.91 -8.18 13.39
CA GLY A 338 10.89 -7.12 13.57
C GLY A 338 11.18 -6.31 12.31
N GLN A 339 11.24 -6.97 11.16
CA GLN A 339 11.33 -6.31 9.86
C GLN A 339 10.13 -5.39 9.63
N GLU A 340 8.91 -5.94 9.73
CA GLU A 340 7.69 -5.16 9.49
C GLU A 340 7.50 -4.06 10.53
N SER A 341 7.71 -4.35 11.82
CA SER A 341 7.64 -3.30 12.86
C SER A 341 8.72 -2.23 12.66
N GLY A 342 9.89 -2.63 12.17
CA GLY A 342 11.03 -1.76 11.90
C GLY A 342 10.80 -0.80 10.74
N HIS A 343 9.90 -1.13 9.80
CA HIS A 343 9.54 -0.24 8.69
C HIS A 343 8.98 1.12 9.13
N ARG A 344 8.52 1.23 10.38
CA ARG A 344 8.21 2.53 11.00
C ARG A 344 9.39 3.51 10.95
N TRP A 345 10.63 3.02 10.98
CA TRP A 345 11.84 3.85 11.01
C TRP A 345 12.84 3.54 9.89
N LEU A 346 12.74 2.37 9.24
CA LEU A 346 13.84 1.75 8.47
C LEU A 346 13.32 1.01 7.21
N ALA A 347 14.14 0.66 6.23
CA ALA A 347 15.45 1.19 5.94
C ALA A 347 15.30 2.18 4.78
N PHE A 348 15.46 3.48 5.06
CA PHE A 348 15.30 4.54 4.03
C PHE A 348 16.47 5.54 4.05
N LEU A 349 17.58 5.17 4.71
CA LEU A 349 18.72 6.08 4.89
C LEU A 349 19.61 6.07 3.64
N GLN A 350 19.80 7.26 3.09
CA GLN A 350 20.82 7.55 2.09
C GLN A 350 22.03 8.19 2.78
N PHE A 351 23.18 8.20 2.11
CA PHE A 351 24.39 8.83 2.61
C PHE A 351 25.06 9.69 1.55
N ARG A 352 25.94 10.61 1.96
CA ARG A 352 26.73 11.45 1.07
C ARG A 352 28.16 11.57 1.61
N PRO A 353 29.14 10.90 0.97
CA PRO A 353 30.54 11.04 1.35
C PRO A 353 31.05 12.49 1.19
N PRO A 354 32.13 12.90 1.88
CA PRO A 354 32.71 14.22 1.72
C PRO A 354 33.12 14.50 0.26
N GLY A 355 32.57 15.56 -0.33
CA GLY A 355 32.82 15.90 -1.75
C GLY A 355 32.12 15.00 -2.77
N GLY A 356 31.34 14.01 -2.31
CA GLY A 356 30.56 13.10 -3.16
C GLY A 356 29.11 13.54 -3.35
N THR A 357 28.39 12.80 -4.18
CA THR A 357 26.93 12.92 -4.34
C THR A 357 26.20 12.02 -3.34
N ARG A 358 24.90 12.28 -3.16
CA ARG A 358 24.02 11.41 -2.39
C ARG A 358 23.94 10.02 -3.05
N SER A 359 23.92 8.97 -2.24
CA SER A 359 23.94 7.56 -2.67
C SER A 359 22.93 6.73 -1.88
N ASN A 360 22.32 5.77 -2.56
CA ASN A 360 21.41 4.74 -2.03
C ASN A 360 22.11 3.37 -1.90
N ALA A 361 23.43 3.27 -2.02
CA ALA A 361 24.15 1.98 -2.05
C ALA A 361 23.99 1.11 -0.77
N LEU A 362 23.46 1.67 0.33
CA LEU A 362 23.10 0.91 1.53
C LEU A 362 21.77 0.16 1.36
N LEU A 363 20.94 0.57 0.42
CA LEU A 363 19.58 0.07 0.21
C LEU A 363 19.56 -1.03 -0.85
N GLY A 364 18.69 -2.00 -0.64
CA GLY A 364 18.37 -3.07 -1.58
C GLY A 364 16.89 -3.02 -1.95
N ARG A 365 16.22 -4.16 -1.78
CA ARG A 365 14.86 -4.42 -2.27
C ARG A 365 13.89 -3.29 -1.93
N ASP A 366 13.20 -2.78 -2.94
CA ASP A 366 12.22 -1.69 -2.89
C ASP A 366 12.77 -0.36 -2.33
N GLU A 367 14.10 -0.21 -2.27
CA GLU A 367 14.79 0.86 -1.53
C GLU A 367 14.32 1.01 -0.07
N ALA A 368 13.81 -0.09 0.51
CA ALA A 368 13.19 -0.14 1.84
C ALA A 368 13.85 -1.16 2.77
N HIS A 369 14.84 -1.90 2.29
CA HIS A 369 15.60 -2.92 3.01
C HIS A 369 17.10 -2.64 2.88
N TRP A 370 17.91 -3.14 3.80
CA TRP A 370 19.36 -3.07 3.66
C TRP A 370 19.85 -3.98 2.54
N SER A 371 20.75 -3.45 1.72
CA SER A 371 21.37 -4.16 0.60
C SER A 371 22.02 -5.46 1.07
N PHE A 372 21.92 -6.51 0.27
CA PHE A 372 22.65 -7.76 0.50
C PHE A 372 24.15 -7.52 0.74
N PHE A 373 24.72 -6.49 0.10
CA PHE A 373 26.14 -6.14 0.16
C PHE A 373 26.48 -5.08 1.21
N MET A 374 25.53 -4.68 2.04
CA MET A 374 25.76 -3.84 3.21
C MET A 374 26.00 -4.71 4.44
N ASP A 375 27.03 -4.40 5.21
CA ASP A 375 27.19 -4.94 6.56
C ASP A 375 26.17 -4.26 7.48
N SER A 376 25.00 -4.89 7.62
CA SER A 376 23.92 -4.44 8.46
C SER A 376 24.06 -4.95 9.89
N ASP A 377 25.19 -5.56 10.26
CA ASP A 377 25.40 -6.19 11.56
C ASP A 377 24.31 -7.25 11.88
N GLY A 378 23.82 -7.93 10.83
CA GLY A 378 22.76 -8.94 10.94
C GLY A 378 21.39 -8.35 11.30
N SER A 379 21.06 -7.17 10.76
CA SER A 379 19.80 -6.48 11.00
C SER A 379 18.57 -7.35 10.68
N VAL A 380 17.45 -7.08 11.35
CA VAL A 380 16.12 -7.58 10.95
C VAL A 380 15.59 -6.89 9.70
N MET A 381 16.17 -5.75 9.30
CA MET A 381 15.82 -5.02 8.07
C MET A 381 16.59 -5.53 6.84
N GLU A 382 16.95 -6.82 6.82
CA GLU A 382 17.81 -7.47 5.82
C GLU A 382 19.30 -7.04 5.87
N GLY A 383 20.00 -7.15 4.74
CA GLY A 383 21.47 -7.17 4.68
C GLY A 383 22.08 -8.41 5.36
N ASN A 384 23.35 -8.34 5.72
CA ASN A 384 24.05 -9.45 6.39
C ASN A 384 25.03 -8.91 7.46
N ASP A 385 25.47 -9.78 8.37
CA ASP A 385 26.63 -9.55 9.25
C ASP A 385 27.90 -9.90 8.45
N ILE A 386 28.48 -8.96 7.71
CA ILE A 386 29.51 -9.26 6.71
C ILE A 386 30.90 -9.24 7.36
N GLU A 387 31.59 -10.37 7.27
CA GLU A 387 32.98 -10.50 7.69
C GLU A 387 33.93 -10.16 6.53
N ASP A 388 34.86 -9.24 6.77
CA ASP A 388 35.98 -8.93 5.88
C ASP A 388 37.11 -9.94 6.11
N LEU A 389 37.37 -10.81 5.13
CA LEU A 389 38.40 -11.84 5.19
C LEU A 389 39.78 -11.31 4.75
N GLY A 390 39.87 -10.03 4.39
CA GLY A 390 41.06 -9.42 3.81
C GLY A 390 41.22 -9.73 2.31
N GLY A 391 42.07 -8.96 1.65
CA GLY A 391 42.36 -9.14 0.22
C GLY A 391 41.16 -8.88 -0.71
N GLY A 392 40.16 -8.13 -0.25
CA GLY A 392 38.92 -7.87 -1.00
C GLY A 392 37.95 -9.05 -1.02
N SER A 393 38.08 -10.00 -0.08
CA SER A 393 37.20 -11.16 0.08
C SER A 393 36.30 -10.98 1.31
N PHE A 394 35.03 -11.35 1.19
CA PHE A 394 34.01 -11.18 2.22
C PHE A 394 33.18 -12.44 2.39
N ARG A 395 32.65 -12.64 3.58
CA ARG A 395 31.71 -13.72 3.89
C ARG A 395 30.52 -13.19 4.64
N THR A 396 29.32 -13.53 4.18
CA THR A 396 28.10 -13.20 4.91
C THR A 396 27.97 -14.09 6.15
N GLY A 397 27.71 -13.44 7.27
CA GLY A 397 27.31 -14.05 8.51
C GLY A 397 25.78 -14.10 8.62
N PRO A 398 25.27 -14.43 9.81
CA PRO A 398 23.85 -14.62 10.00
C PRO A 398 23.07 -13.30 10.06
N ALA A 399 21.86 -13.31 9.49
CA ALA A 399 20.96 -12.16 9.43
C ALA A 399 19.71 -12.32 10.32
N GLY A 400 18.91 -11.26 10.44
CA GLY A 400 17.60 -11.31 11.10
C GLY A 400 17.66 -11.37 12.62
N ARG A 401 18.71 -10.82 13.25
CA ARG A 401 19.01 -11.04 14.67
C ARG A 401 18.70 -9.87 15.58
N ARG A 402 18.93 -8.65 15.12
CA ARG A 402 18.90 -7.43 15.92
C ARG A 402 18.57 -6.20 15.08
N PHE A 403 18.43 -5.05 15.70
CA PHE A 403 18.59 -3.77 15.04
C PHE A 403 20.04 -3.33 15.20
N SER A 404 20.72 -3.03 14.09
CA SER A 404 22.10 -2.53 14.08
C SER A 404 22.24 -1.21 14.83
N ARG A 405 23.47 -0.72 15.04
CA ARG A 405 23.67 0.62 15.60
C ARG A 405 23.11 1.73 14.71
N LEU A 406 23.17 1.57 13.39
CA LEU A 406 22.57 2.50 12.44
C LEU A 406 21.04 2.47 12.55
N ASP A 407 20.45 1.27 12.67
CA ASP A 407 19.01 1.11 12.88
C ASP A 407 18.57 1.81 14.17
N GLN A 408 19.26 1.52 15.27
CA GLN A 408 19.00 2.11 16.58
C GLN A 408 19.18 3.65 16.56
N TYR A 409 20.04 4.22 15.71
CA TYR A 409 20.13 5.66 15.53
C TYR A 409 18.85 6.23 14.90
N ALA A 410 18.39 5.65 13.79
CA ALA A 410 17.16 6.08 13.12
C ALA A 410 15.91 5.89 14.01
N MET A 411 15.85 4.79 14.76
CA MET A 411 14.84 4.56 15.81
C MET A 411 14.90 5.60 16.94
N GLY A 412 15.99 6.37 17.07
CA GLY A 412 16.18 7.38 18.12
C GLY A 412 16.61 6.77 19.45
N LEU A 413 17.28 5.62 19.44
CA LEU A 413 17.73 4.90 20.63
C LEU A 413 19.16 5.28 21.03
N VAL A 414 20.00 5.67 20.07
CA VAL A 414 21.41 6.04 20.30
C VAL A 414 21.77 7.39 19.65
N ARG A 415 22.88 8.00 20.07
CA ARG A 415 23.42 9.22 19.47
C ARG A 415 24.27 8.89 18.25
N GLU A 416 24.57 9.89 17.43
CA GLU A 416 25.52 9.76 16.31
C GLU A 416 26.88 9.21 16.79
N SER A 417 27.38 9.68 17.94
CA SER A 417 28.65 9.23 18.53
C SER A 417 28.69 7.75 18.91
N ASP A 418 27.53 7.10 19.01
CA ASP A 418 27.41 5.69 19.40
C ASP A 418 27.38 4.77 18.17
N VAL A 419 27.29 5.33 16.95
CA VAL A 419 27.27 4.58 15.69
C VAL A 419 28.71 4.40 15.19
N PRO A 420 29.26 3.17 15.22
CA PRO A 420 30.58 2.92 14.65
C PRO A 420 30.55 3.06 13.12
N PRO A 421 31.71 3.21 12.47
CA PRO A 421 31.78 3.04 11.02
C PRO A 421 31.18 1.69 10.62
N PHE A 422 30.40 1.70 9.56
CA PHE A 422 29.84 0.53 8.89
C PHE A 422 30.28 0.56 7.44
N PHE A 423 30.02 -0.49 6.66
CA PHE A 423 30.48 -0.52 5.28
C PHE A 423 29.51 -1.21 4.34
N TYR A 424 29.69 -0.96 3.05
CA TYR A 424 29.15 -1.78 1.99
C TYR A 424 30.27 -2.26 1.08
N VAL A 425 30.01 -3.31 0.31
CA VAL A 425 30.95 -3.85 -0.67
C VAL A 425 30.55 -3.37 -2.06
N GLU A 426 31.38 -2.53 -2.65
CA GLU A 426 31.21 -2.00 -4.00
C GLU A 426 31.78 -2.98 -5.05
N SER A 427 31.12 -3.04 -6.21
CA SER A 427 31.50 -3.90 -7.34
C SER A 427 31.71 -5.37 -6.92
N PRO A 428 30.69 -6.00 -6.30
CA PRO A 428 30.80 -7.38 -5.86
C PRO A 428 31.02 -8.32 -7.05
N SER A 429 31.80 -9.38 -6.85
CA SER A 429 32.05 -10.40 -7.87
C SER A 429 32.18 -11.80 -7.26
N GLY A 430 32.01 -12.83 -8.09
CA GLY A 430 32.04 -14.23 -7.62
C GLY A 430 30.77 -14.70 -6.92
N THR A 431 29.67 -13.94 -7.01
CA THR A 431 28.34 -14.31 -6.52
C THR A 431 27.27 -13.96 -7.55
N VAL A 432 26.10 -14.60 -7.44
CA VAL A 432 24.89 -14.29 -8.23
C VAL A 432 23.91 -13.41 -7.46
N ARG A 433 24.30 -12.96 -6.27
CA ARG A 433 23.50 -12.08 -5.43
C ARG A 433 23.55 -10.67 -6.00
N GLU A 434 22.46 -9.95 -5.79
CA GLU A 434 22.26 -8.55 -6.15
C GLU A 434 21.94 -7.76 -4.87
N PRO A 435 22.02 -6.42 -4.87
CA PRO A 435 21.61 -5.59 -3.72
C PRO A 435 20.23 -5.97 -3.16
N ASP A 436 19.29 -6.35 -4.04
CA ASP A 436 17.90 -6.70 -3.70
C ASP A 436 17.71 -8.16 -3.25
N SER A 437 18.79 -8.94 -3.19
CA SER A 437 18.72 -10.34 -2.74
C SER A 437 18.41 -10.43 -1.25
N ALA A 438 17.52 -11.37 -0.90
CA ALA A 438 17.27 -11.71 0.49
C ALA A 438 18.55 -12.20 1.20
N PRO A 439 18.70 -11.96 2.53
CA PRO A 439 19.86 -12.37 3.30
C PRO A 439 20.18 -13.86 3.19
N ARG A 440 21.47 -14.20 3.26
CA ARG A 440 21.95 -15.58 3.14
C ARG A 440 23.23 -15.72 3.95
N SER A 441 23.24 -16.62 4.94
CA SER A 441 24.46 -16.91 5.70
C SER A 441 25.44 -17.78 4.90
N GLY A 442 26.74 -17.50 5.02
CA GLY A 442 27.82 -18.33 4.50
C GLY A 442 28.13 -18.15 3.01
N GLU A 443 27.60 -17.10 2.37
CA GLU A 443 27.96 -16.72 1.00
C GLU A 443 29.32 -16.01 1.02
N THR A 444 30.23 -16.41 0.14
CA THR A 444 31.53 -15.75 -0.05
C THR A 444 31.54 -15.02 -1.38
N PHE A 445 32.06 -13.80 -1.39
CA PHE A 445 32.19 -12.98 -2.59
C PHE A 445 33.38 -12.04 -2.45
N THR A 446 33.78 -11.40 -3.54
CA THR A 446 34.85 -10.39 -3.53
C THR A 446 34.32 -9.01 -3.89
N GLY A 447 35.06 -7.96 -3.59
CA GLY A 447 34.72 -6.59 -3.97
C GLY A 447 35.59 -5.55 -3.29
N THR A 448 35.15 -4.30 -3.33
CA THR A 448 35.85 -3.18 -2.68
C THR A 448 35.08 -2.71 -1.47
N ARG A 449 35.67 -2.83 -0.28
CA ARG A 449 35.10 -2.27 0.95
C ARG A 449 35.01 -0.74 0.86
N ARG A 450 33.84 -0.19 1.17
CA ARG A 450 33.58 1.24 1.29
C ARG A 450 33.03 1.52 2.68
N ASP A 451 33.88 2.06 3.55
CA ASP A 451 33.45 2.52 4.87
C ASP A 451 32.57 3.76 4.74
N VAL A 452 31.52 3.80 5.55
CA VAL A 452 30.55 4.89 5.67
C VAL A 452 30.50 5.30 7.13
N LEU A 453 30.50 6.62 7.35
CA LEU A 453 30.36 7.19 8.67
C LEU A 453 28.91 7.67 8.87
N ILE A 454 28.46 7.72 10.11
CA ILE A 454 27.16 8.30 10.45
C ILE A 454 27.04 9.76 9.98
N GLN A 455 28.15 10.49 9.93
CA GLN A 455 28.18 11.86 9.42
C GLN A 455 27.82 11.94 7.93
N ASP A 456 28.09 10.90 7.15
CA ASP A 456 27.70 10.85 5.72
C ASP A 456 26.19 10.70 5.58
N VAL A 457 25.56 9.92 6.46
CA VAL A 457 24.10 9.80 6.55
C VAL A 457 23.50 11.13 6.99
N VAL A 458 24.02 11.76 8.04
CA VAL A 458 23.56 13.06 8.53
C VAL A 458 23.72 14.15 7.46
N ALA A 459 24.81 14.11 6.68
CA ALA A 459 25.05 15.04 5.59
C ALA A 459 24.03 14.88 4.46
N ALA A 460 23.47 13.69 4.26
CA ALA A 460 22.42 13.44 3.28
C ALA A 460 21.02 13.72 3.85
N MET A 461 20.71 13.20 5.02
CA MET A 461 19.35 13.12 5.57
C MET A 461 19.00 14.25 6.53
N GLY A 462 20.01 14.96 7.04
CA GLY A 462 19.91 15.78 8.24
C GLY A 462 19.98 14.92 9.52
N ALA A 463 20.21 15.58 10.65
CA ALA A 463 20.23 14.89 11.94
C ALA A 463 18.84 14.36 12.29
N ARG A 464 18.78 13.15 12.87
CA ARG A 464 17.55 12.54 13.35
C ARG A 464 16.90 13.42 14.42
N SER A 465 15.63 13.78 14.21
CA SER A 465 14.84 14.58 15.16
C SER A 465 13.46 13.97 15.36
N PRO A 466 12.96 13.77 16.61
CA PRO A 466 13.59 14.11 17.90
C PRO A 466 14.94 13.42 18.17
N GLY A 467 15.72 13.88 19.14
CA GLY A 467 16.96 13.19 19.51
C GLY A 467 16.69 11.92 20.35
N PRO A 468 17.73 11.16 20.74
CA PRO A 468 17.54 10.02 21.62
C PRO A 468 17.03 10.40 23.03
N GLY A 469 17.35 11.59 23.54
CA GLY A 469 16.83 12.06 24.84
C GLY A 469 15.32 12.34 24.85
N GLU A 470 14.71 12.50 23.68
CA GLU A 470 13.29 12.86 23.51
C GLU A 470 12.46 11.72 22.91
N SER A 471 13.12 10.68 22.42
CA SER A 471 12.46 9.56 21.75
C SER A 471 11.92 8.56 22.78
N ALA A 472 10.71 8.05 22.53
CA ALA A 472 10.08 7.07 23.40
C ALA A 472 10.96 5.82 23.58
N ARG A 473 10.90 5.24 24.79
CA ARG A 473 11.61 4.01 25.16
C ARG A 473 10.66 2.84 25.40
N VAL A 474 9.36 3.10 25.29
CA VAL A 474 8.28 2.12 25.37
C VAL A 474 7.49 2.26 24.08
N HIS A 475 7.29 1.14 23.40
CA HIS A 475 6.45 1.04 22.21
C HIS A 475 5.26 0.13 22.52
N ARG A 476 4.04 0.64 22.36
CA ARG A 476 2.82 -0.12 22.65
C ARG A 476 2.26 -0.70 21.36
N GLN A 477 2.14 -2.03 21.28
CA GLN A 477 1.58 -2.72 20.13
C GLN A 477 0.34 -3.52 20.52
N ALA A 478 -0.76 -3.39 19.79
CA ALA A 478 -1.90 -4.29 19.98
C ALA A 478 -1.89 -5.40 18.93
N PHE A 479 -2.04 -6.64 19.37
CA PHE A 479 -2.17 -7.78 18.46
C PHE A 479 -3.65 -8.00 18.17
N THR A 480 -4.03 -7.86 16.91
CA THR A 480 -5.40 -8.09 16.45
C THR A 480 -5.49 -9.37 15.64
N TYR A 481 -6.57 -10.12 15.84
CA TYR A 481 -6.88 -11.32 15.07
C TYR A 481 -8.22 -11.15 14.36
N VAL A 482 -8.16 -10.90 13.05
CA VAL A 482 -9.33 -10.72 12.20
C VAL A 482 -9.82 -12.09 11.74
N ILE A 483 -11.05 -12.44 12.14
CA ILE A 483 -11.65 -13.74 11.82
C ILE A 483 -12.83 -13.57 10.87
N THR A 484 -12.94 -14.45 9.88
CA THR A 484 -14.08 -14.56 8.96
C THR A 484 -15.11 -15.58 9.42
N THR A 485 -14.79 -16.32 10.48
CA THR A 485 -15.63 -17.35 11.09
C THR A 485 -16.52 -16.81 12.22
N ALA A 486 -17.51 -17.59 12.65
CA ALA A 486 -18.47 -17.19 13.67
C ALA A 486 -17.85 -17.02 15.07
N ALA A 487 -16.75 -17.72 15.35
CA ALA A 487 -16.02 -17.69 16.62
C ALA A 487 -14.54 -18.02 16.36
N PRO A 488 -13.60 -17.45 17.15
CA PRO A 488 -12.18 -17.71 16.95
C PRO A 488 -11.84 -19.16 17.30
N ASP A 489 -10.96 -19.77 16.52
CA ASP A 489 -10.32 -21.03 16.90
C ASP A 489 -9.37 -20.79 18.10
N THR A 490 -9.70 -21.41 19.23
CA THR A 490 -8.91 -21.34 20.47
C THR A 490 -7.44 -21.73 20.28
N ALA A 491 -7.13 -22.68 19.39
CA ALA A 491 -5.76 -23.09 19.11
C ALA A 491 -4.99 -22.00 18.34
N GLN A 492 -5.65 -21.33 17.39
CA GLN A 492 -5.08 -20.21 16.65
C GLN A 492 -4.84 -19.00 17.56
N VAL A 493 -5.80 -18.67 18.44
CA VAL A 493 -5.60 -17.59 19.42
C VAL A 493 -4.45 -17.91 20.36
N ALA A 494 -4.37 -19.15 20.87
CA ALA A 494 -3.26 -19.58 21.72
C ALA A 494 -1.91 -19.52 20.99
N LYS A 495 -1.87 -19.82 19.69
CA LYS A 495 -0.68 -19.67 18.84
C LYS A 495 -0.29 -18.20 18.70
N LEU A 496 -1.24 -17.32 18.43
CA LEU A 496 -0.99 -15.89 18.32
C LEU A 496 -0.48 -15.30 19.64
N ASP A 497 -1.03 -15.74 20.77
CA ASP A 497 -0.56 -15.31 22.09
C ASP A 497 0.88 -15.81 22.39
N ARG A 498 1.26 -17.02 21.93
CA ARG A 498 2.67 -17.47 21.97
C ARG A 498 3.59 -16.58 21.15
N ILE A 499 3.18 -16.16 19.95
CA ILE A 499 3.96 -15.22 19.13
C ILE A 499 4.09 -13.87 19.85
N ARG A 500 2.97 -13.32 20.35
CA ARG A 500 2.93 -12.06 21.10
C ARG A 500 3.86 -12.07 22.31
N THR A 501 3.81 -13.14 23.12
CA THR A 501 4.64 -13.25 24.33
C THR A 501 6.12 -13.49 24.01
N ALA A 502 6.44 -14.16 22.91
CA ALA A 502 7.82 -14.32 22.45
C ALA A 502 8.39 -13.04 21.81
N TRP A 503 7.52 -12.17 21.29
CA TRP A 503 7.91 -10.92 20.62
C TRP A 503 8.51 -9.90 21.58
N GLU A 504 7.92 -9.69 22.76
CA GLU A 504 8.42 -8.72 23.75
C GLU A 504 9.91 -8.92 24.13
N PRO A 505 10.36 -10.11 24.56
CA PRO A 505 11.76 -10.34 24.89
C PRO A 505 12.67 -10.31 23.65
N PHE A 506 12.19 -10.75 22.48
CA PHE A 506 12.96 -10.65 21.24
C PHE A 506 13.21 -9.18 20.88
N PHE A 507 12.19 -8.32 20.88
CA PHE A 507 12.33 -6.90 20.54
C PHE A 507 13.25 -6.18 21.53
N LEU A 508 13.11 -6.48 22.83
CA LEU A 508 14.00 -5.94 23.86
C LEU A 508 15.45 -6.36 23.60
N ALA A 509 15.71 -7.63 23.26
CA ALA A 509 17.05 -8.11 22.92
C ALA A 509 17.57 -7.50 21.61
N ALA A 510 16.72 -7.38 20.58
CA ALA A 510 17.06 -6.83 19.27
C ALA A 510 17.44 -5.35 19.34
N THR A 511 16.90 -4.60 20.30
CA THR A 511 17.29 -3.21 20.60
C THR A 511 18.32 -3.10 21.72
N GLU A 512 18.90 -4.23 22.15
CA GLU A 512 19.87 -4.33 23.24
C GLU A 512 19.41 -3.63 24.53
N GLY A 513 18.14 -3.80 24.88
CA GLY A 513 17.55 -3.26 26.10
C GLY A 513 17.21 -1.77 26.04
N ARG A 514 17.37 -1.09 24.89
CA ARG A 514 17.13 0.36 24.78
C ARG A 514 15.68 0.71 24.50
N MET A 515 14.87 -0.22 23.99
CA MET A 515 13.45 -0.02 23.79
C MET A 515 12.68 -1.25 24.24
N ARG A 516 11.63 -1.03 25.01
CA ARG A 516 10.73 -2.09 25.48
C ARG A 516 9.44 -2.05 24.69
N LEU A 517 8.91 -3.23 24.41
CA LEU A 517 7.59 -3.41 23.83
C LEU A 517 6.58 -3.78 24.91
N GLU A 518 5.37 -3.23 24.79
CA GLU A 518 4.22 -3.61 25.61
C GLU A 518 3.08 -4.07 24.69
N SER A 519 2.66 -5.33 24.85
CA SER A 519 1.62 -5.92 23.98
C SER A 519 0.28 -6.21 24.66
N ARG A 520 0.15 -5.86 25.95
CA ARG A 520 -1.09 -6.09 26.71
C ARG A 520 -2.15 -5.06 26.35
N LEU A 521 -3.38 -5.54 26.10
CA LEU A 521 -4.54 -4.69 25.81
C LEU A 521 -4.95 -3.80 27.00
N VAL A 522 -4.77 -4.32 28.22
CA VAL A 522 -5.00 -3.62 29.48
C VAL A 522 -3.68 -3.48 30.25
N PRO A 523 -3.42 -2.33 30.91
CA PRO A 523 -2.21 -2.08 31.68
C PRO A 523 -1.91 -3.10 32.78
#